data_AF-A0AAE1JCA6-F1
#
_entry.id   AF-A0AAE1JCA6-F1
#
_cell.length_a   1.000
_cell.length_b   1.000
_cell.length_c   1.000
_cell.angle_alpha   90.00
_cell.angle_beta   90.00
_cell.angle_gamma   90.00
#
_symmetry.space_group_name_H-M   'P 1'
#
loop_
_entity.id
_entity.type
_entity.pdbx_description
1 polymer ?
#
loop_
_entity_poly.entity_id
_entity_poly.type
_entity_poly.pdbx_seq_one_letter_code
_entity_poly.pdbx_strand_id
1 'polypeptide(L)'
;MLEKVEEELNIEKVVDEFEELTKDAEKVQRETLRRILEVNASAEYLQNLGLNGRADLESFKAHVPVVTHKELEPYIMRIMDGDASSILTGKPITAVSL
;
A
#
# COMPACT_ATOMS: atom_id res chain seq x y z
N MET A 1 40.80 -7.25 -5.64
CA MET A 1 39.69 -6.31 -5.90
C MET A 1 38.37 -7.02 -6.22
N LEU A 2 38.36 -8.35 -6.44
CA LEU A 2 37.13 -9.15 -6.58
C LEU A 2 36.48 -9.50 -5.24
N GLU A 3 37.25 -9.55 -4.15
CA GLU A 3 36.74 -9.84 -2.80
C GLU A 3 35.94 -8.68 -2.17
N LYS A 4 36.06 -7.45 -2.69
CA LYS A 4 35.32 -6.28 -2.15
C LYS A 4 33.89 -6.14 -2.68
N VAL A 5 33.48 -7.07 -3.55
CA VAL A 5 32.13 -7.18 -4.11
C VAL A 5 31.27 -8.17 -3.29
N GLU A 6 31.86 -8.93 -2.36
CA GLU A 6 31.07 -9.88 -1.53
C GLU A 6 30.26 -9.20 -0.40
N GLU A 7 30.46 -7.91 -0.14
CA GLU A 7 29.48 -7.10 0.63
C GLU A 7 28.35 -6.55 -0.27
N GLU A 8 28.39 -6.79 -1.58
CA GLU A 8 27.37 -6.39 -2.56
C GLU A 8 26.40 -7.56 -2.79
N LEU A 9 25.23 -7.51 -2.13
CA LEU A 9 24.08 -8.42 -2.33
C LEU A 9 24.43 -9.91 -2.30
N ASN A 10 24.13 -10.61 -1.19
CA ASN A 10 24.12 -12.08 -1.21
C ASN A 10 23.05 -12.54 -2.23
N ILE A 11 23.51 -12.84 -3.45
CA ILE A 11 22.65 -13.17 -4.60
C ILE A 11 21.81 -14.40 -4.28
N GLU A 12 22.38 -15.39 -3.58
CA GLU A 12 21.68 -16.60 -3.16
C GLU A 12 20.49 -16.24 -2.25
N LYS A 13 20.70 -15.37 -1.26
CA LYS A 13 19.61 -14.88 -0.41
C LYS A 13 18.52 -14.13 -1.19
N VAL A 14 18.90 -13.30 -2.17
CA VAL A 14 17.93 -12.56 -3.00
C VAL A 14 17.12 -13.51 -3.87
N VAL A 15 17.76 -14.54 -4.44
CA VAL A 15 17.09 -15.57 -5.24
C VAL A 15 16.14 -16.39 -4.36
N ASP A 16 16.57 -16.80 -3.18
CA ASP A 16 15.74 -17.55 -2.23
C ASP A 16 14.49 -16.74 -1.79
N GLU A 17 14.66 -15.46 -1.47
CA GLU A 17 13.55 -14.55 -1.13
C GLU A 17 12.58 -14.40 -2.32
N PHE A 18 13.10 -14.28 -3.55
CA PHE A 18 12.27 -14.17 -4.74
C PHE A 18 11.48 -15.47 -5.00
N GLU A 19 12.12 -16.63 -4.88
CA GLU A 19 11.44 -17.92 -5.01
C GLU A 19 10.36 -18.09 -3.93
N GLU A 20 10.63 -17.70 -2.68
CA GLU A 20 9.64 -17.75 -1.61
C GLU A 20 8.43 -16.84 -1.91
N LEU A 21 8.67 -15.59 -2.32
CA LEU A 21 7.61 -14.63 -2.63
C LEU A 21 6.78 -15.01 -3.87
N THR A 22 7.40 -15.69 -4.84
CA THR A 22 6.73 -16.07 -6.10
C THR A 22 6.07 -17.44 -6.03
N LYS A 23 6.44 -18.29 -5.07
CA LYS A 23 5.87 -19.63 -4.87
C LYS A 23 4.36 -19.62 -4.57
N ASP A 24 3.88 -18.59 -3.87
CA ASP A 24 2.46 -18.42 -3.54
C ASP A 24 2.05 -16.94 -3.63
N ALA A 25 1.90 -16.47 -4.88
CA ALA A 25 1.47 -15.11 -5.15
C ALA A 25 0.10 -14.78 -4.56
N GLU A 26 -0.81 -15.75 -4.46
CA GLU A 26 -2.15 -15.52 -3.91
C GLU A 26 -2.07 -15.16 -2.42
N LYS A 27 -1.34 -15.96 -1.64
CA LYS A 27 -1.12 -15.69 -0.22
C LYS A 27 -0.44 -14.35 0.00
N VAL A 28 0.62 -14.06 -0.77
CA VAL A 28 1.37 -12.80 -0.67
C VAL A 28 0.47 -11.59 -0.97
N GLN A 29 -0.36 -11.67 -2.01
CA GLN A 29 -1.29 -10.58 -2.35
C GLN A 29 -2.37 -10.39 -1.30
N ARG A 30 -2.93 -11.47 -0.75
CA ARG A 30 -3.92 -11.40 0.34
C ARG A 30 -3.36 -10.78 1.61
N GLU A 31 -2.14 -11.15 1.99
CA GLU A 31 -1.41 -10.56 3.13
C GLU A 31 -1.15 -9.07 2.91
N THR A 32 -0.66 -8.73 1.71
CA THR A 32 -0.36 -7.36 1.31
C THR A 32 -1.59 -6.48 1.37
N LEU A 33 -2.71 -6.92 0.80
CA LEU A 33 -3.98 -6.20 0.87
C LEU A 33 -4.41 -5.98 2.32
N ARG A 34 -4.38 -7.02 3.15
CA ARG A 34 -4.78 -6.91 4.56
C ARG A 34 -3.95 -5.85 5.29
N ARG A 35 -2.63 -5.88 5.13
CA ARG A 35 -1.72 -4.90 5.74
C ARG A 35 -2.01 -3.46 5.25
N ILE A 36 -2.29 -3.28 3.96
CA ILE A 36 -2.68 -1.96 3.42
C ILE A 36 -3.96 -1.47 4.08
N LEU A 37 -4.97 -2.32 4.21
CA LEU A 37 -6.26 -1.94 4.80
C LEU A 37 -6.14 -1.66 6.31
N GLU A 38 -5.36 -2.45 7.04
CA GLU A 38 -5.12 -2.25 8.48
C GLU A 38 -4.39 -0.93 8.74
N VAL A 39 -3.31 -0.65 7.98
CA VAL A 39 -2.54 0.60 8.13
C VAL A 39 -3.37 1.83 7.78
N ASN A 40 -4.34 1.69 6.87
CA ASN A 40 -5.14 2.80 6.38
C ASN A 40 -6.59 2.77 6.92
N ALA A 41 -6.89 1.97 7.94
CA ALA A 41 -8.25 1.81 8.46
C ALA A 41 -8.90 3.12 8.94
N SER A 42 -8.08 4.07 9.38
CA SER A 42 -8.49 5.42 9.80
C SER A 42 -8.52 6.44 8.66
N ALA A 43 -8.14 6.08 7.44
CA ALA A 43 -8.14 6.99 6.31
C ALA A 43 -9.57 7.36 5.92
N GLU A 44 -9.84 8.65 5.75
CA GLU A 44 -11.13 9.22 5.38
C GLU A 44 -11.72 8.52 4.15
N TYR A 45 -10.89 8.23 3.14
CA TYR A 45 -11.32 7.53 1.93
C TYR A 45 -11.94 6.16 2.22
N LEU A 46 -11.27 5.32 3.03
CA LEU A 46 -11.79 3.98 3.35
C LEU A 46 -12.99 4.04 4.31
N GLN A 47 -13.04 5.03 5.20
CA GLN A 47 -14.18 5.25 6.09
C GLN A 47 -15.42 5.67 5.30
N ASN A 48 -15.28 6.57 4.33
CA ASN A 48 -16.37 7.02 3.45
C ASN A 48 -16.95 5.89 2.58
N LEU A 49 -16.13 4.88 2.26
CA LEU A 49 -16.57 3.69 1.54
C LEU A 49 -17.25 2.63 2.43
N GLY A 50 -17.35 2.87 3.74
CA GLY A 50 -18.01 1.96 4.67
C GLY A 50 -17.20 0.69 4.98
N LEU A 51 -15.88 0.72 4.78
CA LEU A 51 -15.04 -0.43 5.10
C LEU A 51 -15.00 -0.71 6.61
N ASN A 52 -15.15 0.33 7.43
CA ASN A 52 -15.27 0.24 8.89
C ASN A 52 -14.15 -0.59 9.56
N GLY A 53 -12.92 -0.44 9.08
CA GLY A 53 -11.75 -1.18 9.57
C GLY A 53 -11.67 -2.65 9.16
N ARG A 54 -12.59 -3.15 8.32
CA ARG A 54 -12.50 -4.50 7.76
C ARG A 54 -11.33 -4.59 6.78
N ALA A 55 -10.53 -5.64 6.93
CA ALA A 55 -9.32 -5.89 6.15
C ALA A 55 -9.39 -7.16 5.31
N ASP A 56 -10.57 -7.76 5.16
CA ASP A 56 -10.79 -8.96 4.35
C ASP A 56 -11.06 -8.63 2.87
N LEU A 57 -10.72 -9.58 1.99
CA LEU A 57 -10.82 -9.42 0.54
C LEU A 57 -12.26 -9.17 0.06
N GLU A 58 -13.24 -9.84 0.69
CA GLU A 58 -14.63 -9.78 0.25
C GLU A 58 -15.24 -8.42 0.57
N SER A 59 -14.99 -7.91 1.77
CA SER A 59 -15.36 -6.53 2.14
C SER A 59 -14.69 -5.51 1.22
N PHE A 60 -13.40 -5.66 0.92
CA PHE A 60 -12.69 -4.77 0.00
C PHE A 60 -13.37 -4.74 -1.38
N LYS A 61 -13.58 -5.90 -2.00
CA LYS A 61 -14.21 -6.00 -3.32
C LYS A 61 -15.64 -5.45 -3.36
N ALA A 62 -16.39 -5.60 -2.27
CA ALA A 62 -17.77 -5.14 -2.20
C ALA A 62 -17.92 -3.62 -2.01
N HIS A 63 -16.91 -2.95 -1.43
CA HIS A 63 -17.03 -1.55 -1.00
C HIS A 63 -16.09 -0.59 -1.73
N VAL A 64 -14.91 -1.05 -2.18
CA VAL A 64 -13.91 -0.19 -2.79
C VAL A 64 -14.05 -0.21 -4.31
N PRO A 65 -14.50 0.89 -4.95
CA PRO A 65 -14.64 0.95 -6.39
C PRO A 65 -13.29 1.07 -7.09
N VAL A 66 -13.26 0.68 -8.36
CA VAL A 66 -12.18 1.07 -9.28
C VAL A 66 -12.41 2.52 -9.67
N VAL A 67 -11.44 3.39 -9.40
CA VAL A 67 -11.55 4.84 -9.60
C VAL A 67 -10.45 5.37 -10.52
N THR A 68 -10.72 6.51 -11.13
CA THR A 68 -9.78 7.31 -11.91
C THR A 68 -9.08 8.36 -11.04
N HIS A 69 -7.99 8.92 -11.55
CA HIS A 69 -7.28 10.02 -10.87
C HIS A 69 -8.20 11.22 -10.57
N LYS A 70 -9.12 11.56 -11.49
CA LYS A 70 -10.04 12.69 -11.34
C LYS A 70 -10.96 12.54 -10.11
N GLU A 71 -11.34 11.31 -9.78
CA GLU A 71 -12.17 11.03 -8.60
C GLU A 71 -11.39 11.18 -7.29
N LEU A 72 -10.05 11.05 -7.34
CA LEU A 72 -9.16 11.24 -6.19
C LEU A 72 -8.64 12.67 -6.04
N GLU A 73 -8.76 13.49 -7.09
CA GLU A 73 -8.27 14.87 -7.13
C GLU A 73 -8.71 15.74 -5.94
N PRO A 74 -9.96 15.68 -5.44
CA PRO A 74 -10.36 16.46 -4.26
C PRO A 74 -9.58 16.09 -2.99
N TYR A 75 -9.23 14.81 -2.83
CA TYR A 75 -8.41 14.35 -1.71
C TYR A 75 -6.95 14.77 -1.87
N ILE A 76 -6.41 14.65 -3.08
CA ILE A 76 -5.03 15.02 -3.39
C ILE A 76 -4.81 16.53 -3.19
N MET A 77 -5.73 17.37 -3.67
CA MET A 77 -5.63 18.83 -3.51
C MET A 77 -5.64 19.25 -2.04
N ARG A 78 -6.48 18.63 -1.20
CA ARG A 78 -6.46 18.87 0.25
C ARG A 78 -5.11 18.56 0.89
N ILE A 79 -4.49 17.45 0.49
CA ILE A 79 -3.15 17.06 0.96
C ILE A 79 -2.11 18.10 0.50
N MET A 80 -2.20 18.55 -0.76
CA MET A 80 -1.30 19.58 -1.30
C MET A 80 -1.47 20.95 -0.63
N ASP A 81 -2.68 21.28 -0.21
CA ASP A 81 -3.01 22.50 0.54
C ASP A 81 -2.56 22.43 2.01
N GLY A 82 -2.01 21.30 2.45
CA GLY A 82 -1.41 21.12 3.78
C GLY A 82 -2.32 20.44 4.81
N ASP A 83 -3.44 19.83 4.40
CA ASP A 83 -4.24 19.00 5.28
C ASP A 83 -3.46 17.73 5.68
N ALA A 84 -3.02 17.70 6.94
CA ALA A 84 -2.23 16.61 7.52
C ALA A 84 -3.08 15.50 8.14
N SER A 85 -4.41 15.55 8.00
CA SER A 85 -5.29 14.46 8.45
C SER A 85 -5.10 13.19 7.61
N SER A 86 -5.55 12.05 8.14
CA SER A 86 -5.51 10.77 7.43
C SER A 86 -6.53 10.75 6.29
N ILE A 87 -6.21 11.36 5.15
CA ILE A 87 -7.14 11.45 4.01
C ILE A 87 -7.13 10.16 3.19
N LEU A 88 -6.01 9.87 2.50
CA LEU A 88 -5.83 8.68 1.66
C LEU A 88 -5.04 7.57 2.39
N THR A 89 -4.22 7.95 3.36
CA THR A 89 -3.32 7.05 4.09
C THR A 89 -3.43 7.27 5.59
N GLY A 90 -3.25 6.21 6.37
CA GLY A 90 -3.15 6.31 7.83
C GLY A 90 -1.82 6.91 8.29
N LYS A 91 -0.79 6.87 7.44
CA LYS A 91 0.51 7.53 7.68
C LYS A 91 0.59 8.86 6.93
N PRO A 92 1.32 9.87 7.45
CA PRO A 92 1.48 11.15 6.76
C PRO A 92 2.13 11.02 5.39
N ILE A 93 1.66 11.80 4.41
CA ILE A 93 2.31 11.95 3.12
C ILE A 93 3.41 13.02 3.24
N THR A 94 4.64 12.65 2.92
CA THR A 94 5.83 13.51 3.13
C THR A 94 6.31 14.23 1.88
N ALA A 95 5.90 13.78 0.70
CA ALA A 95 6.25 14.39 -0.57
C ALA A 95 5.15 14.09 -1.61
N VAL A 96 4.92 15.05 -2.49
CA VAL A 96 4.09 14.90 -3.69
C VAL A 96 4.94 15.35 -4.87
N SER A 97 5.06 14.51 -5.89
CA SER A 97 5.70 14.87 -7.16
C SER A 97 4.61 15.20 -8.17
N LEU A 98 4.79 16.30 -8.90
CA LEU A 98 3.99 16.69 -10.06
C LEU A 98 4.61 16.15 -11.35
#